data_AF-H9W0E8-F1
#
_entry.id   AF-H9W0E8-F1
#
_cell.length_a   1.000
_cell.length_b   1.000
_cell.length_c   1.000
_cell.angle_alpha   90.00
_cell.angle_beta   90.00
_cell.angle_gamma   90.00
#
_symmetry.space_group_name_H-M   'P 1'
#
loop_
_entity.id
_entity.type
_entity.pdbx_description
1 polymer ?
#
loop_
_entity_poly.entity_id
_entity_poly.type
_entity_poly.pdbx_seq_one_letter_code
_entity_poly.pdbx_strand_id
1 'polypeptide(L)' 'NPGSATGAYSSITYEVNPSFVLMDIDGLRVVVYVYELIDGEVKVDKIDFKKSPTSQ' A
#
# COMPACT_ATOMS: atom_id res chain seq x y z
N ASN A 1 -2.55 3.60 3.87
CA ASN A 1 -3.80 3.95 3.15
C ASN A 1 -3.68 3.33 1.77
N PRO A 2 -4.57 2.40 1.36
CA PRO A 2 -4.47 1.72 0.07
C PRO A 2 -4.87 2.57 -1.14
N GLY A 3 -5.41 3.77 -0.94
CA GLY A 3 -5.91 4.61 -2.02
C GLY A 3 -7.26 4.12 -2.56
N SER A 4 -7.49 4.31 -3.86
CA SER A 4 -8.71 3.92 -4.57
C SER A 4 -8.39 2.87 -5.62
N ALA A 5 -8.95 1.66 -5.49
CA ALA A 5 -8.68 0.55 -6.41
C ALA A 5 -9.02 0.86 -7.88
N THR A 6 -9.93 1.81 -8.11
CA THR A 6 -10.38 2.18 -9.46
C THR A 6 -9.92 3.57 -9.88
N GLY A 7 -9.18 4.30 -9.04
CA GLY A 7 -8.82 5.70 -9.33
C GLY A 7 -10.03 6.65 -9.28
N ALA A 8 -11.08 6.32 -8.53
CA ALA A 8 -12.28 7.15 -8.44
C ALA A 8 -11.97 8.58 -7.95
N TYR A 9 -12.73 9.55 -8.47
CA TYR A 9 -12.61 10.96 -8.13
C TYR A 9 -12.68 11.22 -6.61
N SER A 10 -11.86 12.16 -6.15
CA SER A 10 -11.84 12.67 -4.77
C SER A 10 -11.79 14.20 -4.81
N SER A 11 -12.57 14.86 -3.95
CA SER A 11 -12.52 16.33 -3.82
C SER A 11 -11.27 16.84 -3.09
N ILE A 12 -10.49 15.95 -2.47
CA ILE A 12 -9.31 16.28 -1.66
C ILE A 12 -8.02 15.93 -2.40
N THR A 13 -8.08 15.02 -3.38
CA THR A 13 -6.92 14.50 -4.09
C THR A 13 -7.14 14.68 -5.59
N TYR A 14 -6.37 15.58 -6.20
CA TYR A 14 -6.54 15.96 -7.61
C TYR A 14 -6.08 14.87 -8.59
N GLU A 15 -5.00 14.16 -8.26
CA GLU A 15 -4.45 13.09 -9.09
C GLU A 15 -4.61 11.77 -8.34
N VAL A 16 -5.63 11.00 -8.71
CA VAL A 16 -5.93 9.70 -8.10
C VAL A 16 -5.54 8.59 -9.05
N ASN A 17 -4.42 7.93 -8.76
CA ASN A 17 -4.02 6.71 -9.46
C ASN A 17 -4.76 5.49 -8.87
N PRO A 18 -5.26 4.55 -9.70
CA PRO A 18 -5.76 3.27 -9.24
C PRO A 18 -4.70 2.55 -8.39
N SER A 19 -5.08 2.15 -7.18
CA SER A 19 -4.14 1.61 -6.21
C SER A 19 -4.79 0.63 -5.23
N PHE A 20 -4.01 -0.38 -4.82
CA PHE A 20 -4.40 -1.33 -3.78
C PHE A 20 -3.18 -1.83 -3.01
N VAL A 21 -3.43 -2.44 -1.85
CA VAL A 21 -2.37 -2.97 -0.99
C VAL A 21 -2.57 -4.46 -0.76
N LEU A 22 -1.47 -5.22 -0.87
CA LEU A 22 -1.38 -6.58 -0.36
C LEU A 22 -0.48 -6.59 0.88
N MET A 23 -0.93 -7.25 1.94
CA MET A 23 -0.14 -7.44 3.15
C MET A 23 0.16 -8.92 3.34
N ASP A 24 1.44 -9.24 3.44
CA ASP A 24 1.94 -10.54 3.86
C ASP A 24 2.32 -10.45 5.34
N ILE A 25 1.60 -11.17 6.19
CA ILE A 25 1.70 -11.08 7.65
C ILE A 25 2.24 -12.41 8.17
N ASP A 26 3.39 -12.36 8.83
CA ASP A 26 4.03 -13.51 9.46
C ASP A 26 4.52 -13.15 10.87
N GLY A 27 3.78 -13.60 11.88
CA GLY A 27 4.08 -13.36 13.29
C GLY A 27 4.17 -11.86 13.62
N LEU A 28 5.40 -11.40 13.92
CA LEU A 28 5.69 -10.00 14.25
C LEU A 28 6.17 -9.17 13.05
N ARG A 29 6.20 -9.76 11.85
CA ARG A 29 6.62 -9.12 10.61
C ARG A 29 5.42 -8.90 9.69
N VAL A 30 5.40 -7.76 9.02
CA VAL A 30 4.45 -7.44 7.95
C VAL A 30 5.23 -6.90 6.77
N VAL A 31 5.02 -7.50 5.60
CA VAL A 31 5.48 -6.94 4.33
C VAL A 31 4.26 -6.36 3.61
N VAL A 32 4.33 -5.07 3.31
CA VAL A 32 3.27 -4.34 2.62
C VAL A 32 3.72 -4.09 1.18
N TYR A 33 2.92 -4.54 0.22
CA TYR A 33 3.08 -4.25 -1.19
C TYR A 33 2.02 -3.25 -1.62
N VAL A 34 2.44 -2.07 -2.05
CA VAL A 34 1.56 -1.04 -2.61
C VAL A 34 1.67 -1.13 -4.13
N TYR A 35 0.54 -1.42 -4.78
CA TYR A 35 0.43 -1.44 -6.23
C TYR A 35 -0.26 -0.16 -6.67
N GLU A 36 0.34 0.55 -7.62
CA GLU A 36 -0.23 1.74 -8.24
C GLU A 36 -0.12 1.65 -9.76
N LEU A 37 -1.17 2.09 -10.46
CA LEU A 37 -1.15 2.25 -11.91
C LEU A 37 -0.78 3.69 -12.25
N ILE A 38 0.43 3.91 -12.78
CA ILE A 38 0.97 5.23 -13.14
C ILE A 38 1.30 5.21 -14.62
N ASP A 39 0.75 6.16 -15.39
CA ASP A 39 0.95 6.27 -16.85
C ASP A 39 0.71 4.96 -17.62
N GLY A 40 -0.22 4.13 -17.15
CA GLY A 40 -0.55 2.83 -17.74
C GLY A 40 0.37 1.68 -17.33
N GLU A 41 1.38 1.94 -16.50
CA GLU A 41 2.30 0.94 -15.97
C GLU A 41 2.05 0.66 -14.49
N VAL A 42 2.25 -0.60 -14.08
CA VAL A 42 2.12 -0.99 -12.67
C VAL A 42 3.43 -0.75 -11.96
N LYS A 43 3.42 0.18 -11.00
CA LYS A 43 4.50 0.38 -10.04
C LYS A 43 4.20 -0.40 -8.75
N VAL A 44 5.23 -1.01 -8.18
CA VAL A 44 5.13 -1.76 -6.92
C VAL A 44 6.15 -1.24 -5.92
N ASP A 45 5.67 -0.73 -4.79
CA ASP A 45 6.52 -0.36 -3.65
C ASP A 45 6.39 -1.43 -2.55
N LYS A 46 7.54 -1.80 -1.94
CA LYS A 46 7.62 -2.81 -0.88
C LYS A 46 8.10 -2.18 0.42
N ILE A 47 7.34 -2.36 1.48
CA ILE A 47 7.65 -1.86 2.82
C ILE A 47 7.73 -3.06 3.76
N ASP A 48 8.85 -3.20 4.49
CA ASP A 48 9.03 -4.24 5.50
C ASP A 48 8.95 -3.63 6.89
N PHE A 49 8.05 -4.15 7.71
CA PHE A 49 7.87 -3.74 9.09
C PHE A 49 8.02 -4.95 10.01
N LYS A 50 8.75 -4.76 11.11
CA LYS A 50 8.86 -5.74 12.19
C LYS A 50 8.53 -5.07 13.51
N LYS A 51 7.49 -5.56 14.18
CA LYS A 51 7.15 -5.15 15.54
C LYS A 51 8.26 -5.61 16.48
N SER A 52 8.80 -4.69 17.28
CA SER A 52 9.69 -5.07 18.37
C SER A 52 8.91 -5.89 19.40
N PRO A 53 9.46 -7.02 19.88
CA PRO A 53 8.86 -7.70 21.02
C PRO A 53 8.87 -6.74 22.20
N THR A 54 7.71 -6.55 22.83
CA THR A 54 7.62 -5.77 24.07
C THR A 54 8.37 -6.57 25.13
N SER A 55 9.55 -6.09 25.56
CA SER A 55 10.18 -6.61 26.77
C SER A 55 9.22 -6.32 27.93
N GLN A 56 8.64 -7.38 28.50
CA GLN A 56 7.96 -7.30 29.80
C GLN A 56 9.01 -7.26 30.90
#